data_AF-S4RBC3-F1
#
_entry.id   AF-S4RBC3-F1
#
_cell.length_a   1.000
_cell.length_b   1.000
_cell.length_c   1.000
_cell.angle_alpha   90.00
_cell.angle_beta   90.00
_cell.angle_gamma   90.00
#
_symmetry.space_group_name_H-M   'P 1'
#
loop_
_entity.id
_entity.type
_entity.pdbx_description
1 polymer ?
#
loop_
_entity_poly.entity_id
_entity_poly.type
_entity_poly.pdbx_seq_one_letter_code
_entity_poly.pdbx_strand_id
1 'polypeptide(L)'
;QFIDLCILLGCDYCESINGMGPKKALPLIRKYHSIEGILKHLDTKKFTVPTAWDFKGARELFKNPSVCLEGVPESLVASTPDEEGLVQFLAVEKHVIKEDRIRKGVERLRFYPQATKQKRIDSIFKSSKRQRKAEQAEEDAVARAPVVTPRTPTRCYSRSH
;
A
#
# COMPACT_ATOMS: atom_id res chain seq x y z
N GLN A 1 -11.22 0.17 -16.09
CA GLN A 1 -10.92 1.36 -15.26
C GLN A 1 -9.59 1.26 -14.52
N PHE A 2 -9.38 0.33 -13.58
CA PHE A 2 -8.10 0.27 -12.84
C PHE A 2 -6.91 -0.13 -13.72
N ILE A 3 -7.05 -1.20 -14.52
CA ILE A 3 -6.04 -1.62 -15.51
C ILE A 3 -5.71 -0.47 -16.46
N ASP A 4 -6.72 0.26 -16.91
CA ASP A 4 -6.55 1.42 -17.77
C ASP A 4 -5.73 2.51 -17.09
N LEU A 5 -6.02 2.80 -15.82
CA LEU A 5 -5.20 3.71 -15.03
C LEU A 5 -3.74 3.24 -14.97
N CYS A 6 -3.48 1.97 -14.69
CA CYS A 6 -2.12 1.43 -14.64
C CYS A 6 -1.38 1.59 -15.97
N ILE A 7 -2.04 1.30 -17.10
CA ILE A 7 -1.48 1.50 -18.44
C ILE A 7 -1.14 2.98 -18.68
N LEU A 8 -2.02 3.90 -18.25
CA LEU A 8 -1.82 5.34 -18.40
C LEU A 8 -0.69 5.91 -17.51
N LEU A 9 -0.38 5.24 -16.40
CA LEU A 9 0.73 5.60 -15.51
C LEU A 9 2.09 5.10 -16.01
N GLY A 10 2.09 4.21 -17.00
CA GLY A 10 3.26 3.49 -17.49
C GLY A 10 3.27 2.07 -16.95
N CYS A 11 3.04 1.11 -17.86
CA CYS A 11 3.22 -0.31 -17.62
C CYS A 11 4.31 -0.85 -18.55
N ASP A 12 4.92 -1.98 -18.20
CA ASP A 12 6.06 -2.52 -18.97
C ASP A 12 5.68 -3.12 -20.33
N TYR A 13 4.39 -3.30 -20.61
CA TYR A 13 3.89 -3.99 -21.81
C TYR A 13 3.62 -3.07 -23.01
N CYS A 14 3.53 -1.76 -22.80
CA CYS A 14 3.32 -0.80 -23.88
C CYS A 14 3.86 0.58 -23.48
N GLU A 15 4.10 1.43 -24.47
CA GLU A 15 4.51 2.82 -24.21
C GLU A 15 3.46 3.60 -23.41
N SER A 16 3.88 4.69 -22.76
CA SER A 16 3.00 5.57 -22.00
C SER A 16 2.85 6.92 -22.70
N ILE A 17 1.72 7.61 -22.46
CA ILE A 17 1.50 8.96 -22.96
C ILE A 17 2.46 9.93 -22.24
N ASN A 18 3.24 10.70 -23.01
CA ASN A 18 4.19 11.64 -22.42
C ASN A 18 3.48 12.73 -21.62
N GLY A 19 3.96 12.98 -20.39
CA GLY A 19 3.39 13.99 -19.50
C GLY A 19 2.08 13.58 -18.82
N MET A 20 1.66 12.32 -18.94
CA MET A 20 0.62 11.68 -18.13
C MET A 20 1.22 11.07 -16.87
N GLY A 21 0.64 11.43 -15.73
CA GLY A 21 1.03 10.91 -14.42
C GLY A 21 -0.18 10.88 -13.47
N PRO A 22 -0.01 10.42 -12.22
CA PRO A 22 -1.12 10.11 -11.32
C PRO A 22 -2.13 11.23 -11.11
N LYS A 23 -1.63 12.46 -10.95
CA LYS A 23 -2.48 13.66 -10.74
C LYS A 23 -3.39 13.96 -11.93
N LYS A 24 -2.97 13.62 -13.15
CA LYS A 24 -3.71 13.90 -14.39
C LYS A 24 -4.54 12.69 -14.84
N ALA A 25 -3.97 11.48 -14.75
CA ALA A 25 -4.60 10.26 -15.22
C ALA A 25 -5.83 9.88 -14.38
N LEU A 26 -5.79 10.05 -13.06
CA LEU A 26 -6.87 9.64 -12.17
C LEU A 26 -8.19 10.44 -12.42
N PRO A 27 -8.19 11.78 -12.53
CA PRO A 27 -9.39 12.53 -12.91
C PRO A 27 -9.94 12.13 -14.29
N LEU A 28 -9.06 11.91 -15.27
CA LEU A 28 -9.45 11.54 -16.63
C LEU A 28 -10.12 10.17 -16.68
N ILE A 29 -9.58 9.17 -15.97
CA ILE A 29 -10.19 7.84 -15.87
C ILE A 29 -11.52 7.90 -15.13
N ARG A 30 -11.65 8.72 -14.08
CA ARG A 30 -12.93 8.89 -13.38
C ARG A 30 -14.00 9.54 -14.25
N LYS A 31 -13.62 10.44 -15.17
CA LYS A 31 -14.54 11.16 -16.05
C LYS A 31 -14.96 10.35 -17.27
N TYR A 32 -14.00 9.68 -17.92
CA TYR A 32 -14.22 9.03 -19.22
C TYR A 32 -14.24 7.50 -19.15
N HIS A 33 -13.93 6.90 -17.99
CA HIS A 33 -13.97 5.47 -17.66
C HIS A 33 -13.10 4.51 -18.49
N SER A 34 -12.66 4.88 -19.68
CA SER A 34 -11.84 4.06 -20.58
C SER A 34 -10.74 4.87 -21.27
N ILE A 35 -9.68 4.20 -21.72
CA ILE A 35 -8.58 4.83 -22.49
C ILE A 35 -9.13 5.38 -23.80
N GLU A 36 -10.04 4.65 -24.45
CA GLU A 36 -10.72 5.05 -25.68
C GLU A 36 -11.54 6.33 -25.49
N GLY A 37 -12.24 6.45 -24.36
CA GLY A 37 -12.96 7.66 -23.99
C GLY A 37 -12.01 8.84 -23.75
N ILE A 38 -10.87 8.60 -23.10
CA ILE A 38 -9.84 9.62 -22.87
C ILE A 38 -9.27 10.09 -24.21
N LEU A 39 -8.90 9.19 -25.12
CA LEU A 39 -8.31 9.52 -26.41
C LEU A 39 -9.21 10.41 -27.29
N LYS A 40 -10.54 10.21 -27.22
CA LYS A 40 -11.51 11.07 -27.94
C LYS A 40 -11.56 12.52 -27.43
N HIS A 41 -11.22 12.72 -26.16
CA HIS A 41 -11.30 14.02 -25.48
C HIS A 41 -9.91 14.55 -25.06
N LEU A 42 -8.84 13.96 -25.57
CA LEU A 42 -7.47 14.31 -25.21
C LEU A 42 -6.97 15.46 -26.09
N ASP A 43 -6.36 16.47 -25.47
CA ASP A 43 -5.64 17.51 -26.19
C ASP A 43 -4.32 16.96 -26.74
N THR A 44 -4.30 16.64 -28.04
CA THR A 44 -3.13 16.12 -28.77
C THR A 44 -1.95 17.10 -28.82
N LYS A 45 -2.17 18.40 -28.59
CA LYS A 45 -1.11 19.41 -28.50
C LYS A 45 -0.32 19.33 -27.19
N LYS A 46 -0.94 18.85 -26.12
CA LYS A 46 -0.37 18.80 -24.77
C LYS A 46 0.15 17.42 -24.40
N PHE A 47 -0.46 16.39 -24.99
CA PHE A 47 -0.14 14.99 -24.74
C PHE A 47 0.20 14.30 -26.04
N THR A 48 1.46 13.88 -26.18
CA THR A 48 1.90 13.09 -27.33
C THR A 48 1.54 11.63 -27.10
N VAL A 49 0.63 11.11 -27.92
CA VAL A 49 0.27 9.70 -27.94
C VAL A 49 1.23 8.97 -28.89
N PRO A 50 1.81 7.83 -28.49
CA PRO A 50 2.64 7.03 -29.38
C PRO A 50 1.88 6.53 -30.62
N THR A 51 2.54 6.49 -31.77
CA THR A 51 1.93 6.16 -33.07
C THR A 51 1.46 4.71 -33.16
N ALA A 52 2.16 3.79 -32.48
CA ALA A 52 1.86 2.35 -32.46
C ALA A 52 1.49 1.88 -31.04
N TRP A 53 0.61 2.62 -30.36
CA TRP A 53 0.27 2.34 -28.97
C TRP A 53 -0.70 1.15 -28.81
N ASP A 54 -0.17 -0.05 -28.55
CA ASP A 54 -0.97 -1.25 -28.27
C ASP A 54 -1.40 -1.36 -26.81
N PHE A 55 -2.22 -0.41 -26.35
CA PHE A 55 -2.82 -0.48 -25.02
C PHE A 55 -3.86 -1.61 -24.89
N LYS A 56 -4.39 -2.12 -26.01
CA LYS A 56 -5.42 -3.17 -26.01
C LYS A 56 -4.79 -4.53 -25.70
N GLY A 57 -3.67 -4.86 -26.33
CA GLY A 57 -2.89 -6.06 -26.01
C GLY A 57 -2.42 -6.05 -24.56
N ALA A 58 -1.90 -4.93 -24.08
CA ALA A 58 -1.53 -4.77 -22.67
C ALA A 58 -2.73 -5.00 -21.72
N ARG A 59 -3.90 -4.43 -22.04
CA ARG A 59 -5.12 -4.63 -21.24
C ARG A 59 -5.56 -6.09 -21.21
N GLU A 60 -5.41 -6.81 -22.32
CA GLU A 60 -5.74 -8.24 -22.40
C GLU A 60 -4.80 -9.08 -21.54
N LEU A 61 -3.48 -8.83 -21.61
CA LEU A 61 -2.48 -9.47 -20.74
C LEU A 61 -2.77 -9.30 -19.26
N PHE A 62 -3.21 -8.10 -18.84
CA PHE A 62 -3.60 -7.85 -17.45
C PHE A 62 -4.88 -8.57 -17.01
N LYS A 63 -5.81 -8.82 -17.94
CA LYS A 63 -7.07 -9.52 -17.63
C LYS A 63 -6.90 -11.03 -17.65
N ASN A 64 -6.17 -11.52 -18.64
CA ASN A 64 -5.95 -12.93 -18.92
C ASN A 64 -4.45 -13.22 -18.97
N PRO A 65 -3.74 -13.14 -17.82
CA PRO A 65 -2.33 -13.50 -17.77
C PRO A 65 -2.16 -15.01 -17.99
N SER A 66 -1.09 -15.40 -18.68
CA SER A 66 -0.68 -16.80 -18.79
C SER A 66 -0.09 -17.28 -17.46
N VAL A 67 -0.92 -17.90 -16.62
CA VAL A 67 -0.50 -18.45 -15.33
C VAL A 67 -0.41 -19.97 -15.43
N CYS A 68 0.75 -20.53 -15.12
CA CYS A 68 0.92 -21.97 -14.98
C CYS A 68 0.47 -22.38 -13.57
N LEU A 69 -0.67 -23.07 -13.50
CA LEU A 69 -1.14 -23.72 -12.26
C LEU A 69 -0.79 -25.21 -12.23
N GLU A 70 -0.29 -25.75 -13.34
CA GLU A 70 0.14 -27.14 -13.43
C GLU A 70 1.38 -27.35 -12.56
N GLY A 71 1.28 -28.29 -11.61
CA GLY A 71 2.38 -28.62 -10.71
C GLY A 71 2.57 -27.65 -9.53
N VAL A 72 1.66 -26.69 -9.31
CA VAL A 72 1.69 -25.88 -8.08
C VAL A 72 1.27 -26.77 -6.90
N PRO A 73 2.13 -27.03 -5.91
CA PRO A 73 1.77 -27.83 -4.75
C PRO A 73 0.72 -27.09 -3.93
N GLU A 74 -0.29 -27.81 -3.43
CA GLU A 74 -1.36 -27.26 -2.58
C GLU A 74 -0.81 -26.60 -1.30
N SER A 75 0.38 -27.02 -0.85
CA SER A 75 1.12 -26.40 0.25
C SER A 75 2.58 -26.10 -0.14
N LEU A 76 2.97 -24.83 -0.03
CA LEU A 76 4.37 -24.42 -0.08
C LEU A 76 4.99 -24.58 1.31
N VAL A 77 5.65 -25.72 1.55
CA VAL A 77 6.41 -25.95 2.79
C VAL A 77 7.86 -25.58 2.54
N ALA A 78 8.35 -24.54 3.25
CA ALA A 78 9.77 -24.21 3.25
C ALA A 78 10.54 -25.30 4.01
N SER A 79 11.22 -26.19 3.28
CA SER A 79 12.07 -27.23 3.85
C SER A 79 13.37 -26.66 4.41
N THR A 80 14.02 -27.42 5.30
CA THR A 80 15.35 -27.07 5.80
C THR A 80 16.36 -27.03 4.65
N PRO A 81 17.21 -25.99 4.57
CA PRO A 81 18.24 -25.90 3.55
C PRO A 81 19.30 -26.99 3.73
N ASP A 82 19.73 -27.59 2.62
CA ASP A 82 20.86 -28.52 2.57
C ASP A 82 22.19 -27.75 2.60
N GLU A 83 22.93 -27.85 3.71
CA GLU A 83 24.17 -27.12 3.93
C GLU A 83 25.30 -27.59 3.02
N GLU A 84 25.46 -28.90 2.86
CA GLU A 84 26.59 -29.50 2.15
C GLU A 84 26.43 -29.28 0.63
N GLY A 85 25.22 -29.48 0.11
CA GLY A 85 24.90 -29.17 -1.29
C GLY A 85 25.09 -27.70 -1.65
N LEU A 86 24.72 -26.78 -0.74
CA LEU A 86 24.93 -25.35 -0.94
C LEU A 86 26.40 -24.96 -0.95
N VAL A 87 27.22 -25.54 -0.06
CA VAL A 87 28.67 -25.31 -0.03
C VAL A 87 29.32 -25.84 -1.31
N GLN A 88 28.97 -27.05 -1.74
CA GLN A 88 29.49 -27.65 -2.98
C GLN A 88 29.18 -26.78 -4.20
N PHE A 89 27.92 -26.38 -4.39
CA PHE A 89 27.53 -25.58 -5.56
C PHE A 89 28.12 -24.16 -5.54
N LEU A 90 28.04 -23.46 -4.40
CA LEU A 90 28.38 -22.03 -4.33
C LEU A 90 29.87 -21.76 -4.10
N ALA A 91 30.56 -22.62 -3.35
CA ALA A 91 31.98 -22.44 -3.03
C ALA A 91 32.89 -23.20 -4.01
N VAL A 92 32.53 -24.43 -4.39
CA VAL A 92 33.40 -25.32 -5.19
C VAL A 92 33.11 -25.20 -6.69
N GLU A 93 31.85 -25.19 -7.12
CA GLU A 93 31.55 -25.16 -8.56
C GLU A 93 31.51 -23.74 -9.13
N LYS A 94 30.81 -22.83 -8.46
CA LYS A 94 30.61 -21.45 -8.95
C LYS A 94 31.66 -20.46 -8.44
N HIS A 95 32.39 -20.79 -7.37
CA HIS A 95 33.44 -19.97 -6.75
C HIS A 95 33.05 -18.51 -6.46
N VAL A 96 31.76 -18.21 -6.25
CA VAL A 96 31.27 -16.83 -6.06
C VAL A 96 31.38 -16.41 -4.58
N ILE A 97 31.26 -17.36 -3.66
CA ILE A 97 31.13 -17.08 -2.22
C ILE A 97 32.07 -18.01 -1.43
N LYS A 98 32.79 -17.44 -0.46
CA LYS A 98 33.62 -18.20 0.48
C LYS A 98 32.75 -19.09 1.39
N GLU A 99 33.23 -20.30 1.67
CA GLU A 99 32.54 -21.29 2.50
C GLU A 99 32.05 -20.75 3.86
N ASP A 100 32.89 -19.99 4.57
CA ASP A 100 32.55 -19.41 5.87
C ASP A 100 31.31 -18.51 5.82
N ARG A 101 31.09 -17.81 4.70
CA ARG A 101 29.93 -16.92 4.53
C ARG A 101 28.67 -17.72 4.25
N ILE A 102 28.79 -18.88 3.61
CA ILE A 102 27.67 -19.78 3.31
C ILE A 102 27.21 -20.44 4.61
N ARG A 103 28.13 -21.04 5.39
CA ARG A 103 27.79 -21.70 6.66
C ARG A 103 27.13 -20.73 7.66
N LYS A 104 27.69 -19.52 7.83
CA LYS A 104 27.05 -18.45 8.63
C LYS A 104 25.71 -17.98 8.07
N GLY A 105 25.56 -18.02 6.75
CA GLY A 105 24.30 -17.71 6.06
C GLY A 105 23.21 -18.72 6.40
N VAL A 106 23.52 -20.02 6.32
CA VAL A 106 22.58 -21.10 6.62
C VAL A 106 22.23 -21.17 8.10
N GLU A 107 23.20 -20.92 8.97
CA GLU A 107 22.97 -20.80 10.41
C GLU A 107 21.89 -19.75 10.71
N ARG A 108 21.99 -18.54 10.11
CA ARG A 108 20.95 -17.51 10.25
C ARG A 108 19.61 -17.91 9.65
N LEU A 109 19.56 -18.73 8.60
CA LEU A 109 18.32 -19.22 8.01
C LEU A 109 17.64 -20.26 8.92
N ARG A 110 18.42 -21.13 9.57
CA ARG A 110 17.93 -22.10 10.57
C ARG A 110 17.34 -21.39 11.79
N PHE A 111 18.00 -20.31 12.22
CA PHE A 111 17.56 -19.49 13.35
C PHE A 111 16.60 -18.36 12.98
N TYR A 112 16.27 -18.19 11.69
CA TYR A 112 15.18 -17.29 11.32
C TYR A 112 13.93 -17.81 12.03
N PRO A 113 13.31 -17.01 12.92
CA PRO A 113 12.35 -17.54 13.87
C PRO A 113 11.21 -18.19 13.10
N GLN A 114 11.18 -19.53 13.16
CA GLN A 114 9.97 -20.30 13.01
C GLN A 114 8.95 -19.59 13.91
N ALA A 115 7.94 -18.98 13.30
CA ALA A 115 6.99 -18.07 13.94
C ALA A 115 6.77 -18.50 15.39
N THR A 116 7.17 -17.66 16.36
CA THR A 116 7.03 -17.96 17.78
C THR A 116 5.63 -18.53 18.01
N LYS A 117 5.53 -19.69 18.67
CA LYS A 117 4.26 -20.43 18.85
C LYS A 117 3.12 -19.56 19.38
N GLN A 118 3.45 -18.44 20.05
CA GLN A 118 2.54 -17.37 20.38
C GLN A 118 2.92 -16.08 19.63
N LYS A 119 2.07 -15.66 18.68
CA LYS A 119 2.16 -14.32 18.07
C LYS A 119 1.49 -13.34 19.02
N ARG A 120 2.18 -12.26 19.38
CA ARG A 120 1.60 -11.20 20.21
C ARG A 120 0.48 -10.50 19.43
N ILE A 121 -0.64 -10.23 20.08
CA ILE A 121 -1.79 -9.54 19.45
C ILE A 121 -1.41 -8.21 18.79
N ASP A 122 -0.42 -7.48 19.33
CA ASP A 122 0.11 -6.24 18.74
C ASP A 122 0.84 -6.44 17.40
N SER A 123 1.30 -7.66 17.12
CA SER A 123 1.90 -8.03 15.83
C SER A 123 0.84 -8.28 14.77
N ILE A 124 -0.42 -8.53 15.17
CA ILE A 124 -1.56 -8.79 14.29
C ILE A 124 -2.37 -7.50 14.11
N PHE A 125 -2.56 -6.76 15.19
CA PHE A 125 -3.34 -5.53 15.21
C PHE A 125 -2.44 -4.32 15.38
N LYS A 126 -2.40 -3.46 14.36
CA LYS A 126 -1.80 -2.13 14.48
C LYS A 126 -2.61 -1.33 15.48
N SER A 127 -2.01 -0.96 16.61
CA SER A 127 -2.67 -0.16 17.65
C SER A 127 -3.27 1.12 17.06
N SER A 128 -4.58 1.30 17.25
CA SER A 128 -5.30 2.49 16.78
C SER A 128 -4.94 3.68 17.68
N LYS A 129 -3.93 4.47 17.28
CA LYS A 129 -3.56 5.72 17.97
C LYS A 129 -4.59 6.85 17.82
N ARG A 130 -5.90 6.57 17.72
CA ARG A 130 -6.90 7.55 17.25
C ARG A 130 -8.13 7.78 18.13
N GLN A 131 -8.15 7.34 19.39
CA GLN A 131 -9.24 7.75 20.31
C GLN A 131 -8.75 8.67 21.44
N ARG A 132 -7.61 8.37 22.07
CA ARG A 132 -7.15 9.15 23.23
C ARG A 132 -6.91 10.64 22.98
N LYS A 133 -6.50 11.03 21.76
CA LYS A 133 -6.18 12.43 21.44
C LYS A 133 -7.41 13.31 21.17
N ALA A 134 -8.55 12.69 20.82
CA ALA A 134 -9.79 13.42 20.60
C ALA A 134 -10.54 13.63 21.91
N GLU A 135 -10.61 12.58 22.74
CA GLU A 135 -11.26 12.62 24.05
C GLU A 135 -10.54 13.57 25.02
N GLN A 136 -9.20 13.55 25.07
CA GLN A 136 -8.43 14.46 25.92
C GLN A 136 -8.48 15.92 25.45
N ALA A 137 -8.60 16.18 24.14
CA ALA A 137 -8.73 17.54 23.62
C ALA A 137 -10.12 18.16 23.90
N GLU A 138 -11.16 17.32 23.99
CA GLU A 138 -12.51 17.74 24.34
C GLU A 138 -12.63 18.02 25.85
N GLU A 139 -12.03 17.16 26.69
CA GLU A 139 -12.00 17.33 28.14
C GLU A 139 -11.19 18.58 28.58
N ASP A 140 -10.03 18.83 27.96
CA ASP A 140 -9.21 20.04 28.21
C ASP A 140 -9.87 21.35 27.70
N ALA A 141 -10.74 21.27 26.68
CA ALA A 141 -11.47 22.41 26.15
C ALA A 141 -12.67 22.80 27.03
N VAL A 142 -13.37 21.80 27.59
CA VAL A 142 -14.49 22.01 28.53
C VAL A 142 -13.99 22.57 29.86
N ALA A 143 -12.82 22.13 30.34
CA ALA A 143 -12.20 22.64 31.57
C ALA A 143 -11.73 24.12 31.49
N ARG A 144 -11.59 24.68 30.28
CA ARG A 144 -11.16 26.08 30.06
C ARG A 144 -12.30 27.06 29.77
N ALA A 145 -13.56 26.61 29.74
CA ALA A 145 -14.70 27.48 29.49
C ALA A 145 -14.95 28.42 30.71
N PRO A 146 -15.10 29.74 30.50
CA PRO A 146 -15.37 30.67 31.59
C PRO A 146 -16.78 30.43 32.16
N VAL A 147 -16.87 30.21 33.47
CA VAL A 147 -18.14 30.12 34.21
C VAL A 147 -18.83 31.48 34.16
N VAL A 148 -19.86 31.61 33.31
CA VAL A 148 -20.77 32.76 33.35
C VAL A 148 -21.67 32.60 34.56
N THR A 149 -21.40 33.35 35.63
CA THR A 149 -22.28 33.41 36.79
C THR A 149 -23.53 34.24 36.45
N PRO A 150 -24.74 33.73 36.67
CA PRO A 150 -25.95 34.53 36.48
C PRO A 150 -26.04 35.59 37.57
N ARG A 151 -26.24 36.86 37.19
CA ARG A 151 -26.51 37.95 38.12
C ARG A 151 -27.90 37.76 38.74
N THR A 152 -27.95 37.64 40.07
CA THR A 152 -29.19 37.56 40.86
C THR A 152 -30.03 38.84 40.73
N PRO A 153 -31.35 38.76 40.51
CA PRO A 153 -32.22 39.92 40.49
C PRO A 153 -32.48 40.42 41.91
N THR A 154 -32.26 41.72 42.15
CA THR A 154 -32.59 42.43 43.39
C THR A 154 -34.10 42.50 43.60
N ARG A 155 -34.59 41.95 44.71
CA ARG A 155 -36.00 41.97 45.11
C ARG A 155 -36.27 43.23 45.95
N CYS A 156 -36.90 44.25 45.37
CA CYS A 156 -37.46 45.38 46.11
C CYS A 156 -38.68 44.91 46.91
N TYR A 157 -38.70 45.16 48.23
CA TYR A 157 -39.89 44.94 49.07
C TYR A 157 -40.39 46.28 49.59
N SER A 158 -41.58 46.68 49.14
CA SER A 158 -42.33 47.82 49.65
C SER A 158 -42.90 47.47 51.03
N ARG A 159 -42.63 48.32 52.02
CA ARG A 159 -43.13 48.19 53.40
C ARG A 159 -44.43 49.00 53.53
N SER A 160 -45.55 48.33 53.77
CA SER A 160 -46.85 48.94 54.01
C SER A 160 -47.21 48.80 55.50
N HIS A 161 -47.60 49.95 56.08
CA HIS A 161 -48.25 50.23 57.38
C HIS A 161 -47.69 49.62 58.66
#